data_AF-A0A093ZW82-F1
#
_entry.id   AF-A0A093ZW82-F1
#
_cell.length_a   1.000
_cell.length_b   1.000
_cell.length_c   1.000
_cell.angle_alpha   90.00
_cell.angle_beta   90.00
_cell.angle_gamma   90.00
#
_symmetry.space_group_name_H-M   'P 1'
#
loop_
_entity.id
_entity.type
_entity.pdbx_description
1 polymer ?
#
loop_
_entity_poly.entity_id
_entity_poly.type
_entity_poly.pdbx_seq_one_letter_code
_entity_poly.pdbx_strand_id
1 'polypeptide(L)'
;MASWTPPTTAGRPVAILGAGVLGRRMALMCIVGGHDVHIRDPSSDQLSAALSYITSTSPSLAQPGVATGTARAFSSIEEAVTNAWLVIEAIPEILSLKISTFADLAALASQDCILASNSSSYKSSAMLDAVPASVRPRILNMHFFMPPAIRVVELMTCGVTHPAIFPFLYEELTKLKMSPVVVRRESTGFLFNRIWAAIKRECLTVIADGVGTPEDIDGTWMQMFGGAAGPCKLMDQVGLDTVAHIEEHYIDERGFNPSARDFVVKEYVDKGKLGNKSQSGGLYPPQTEESPSAPAQALYILELGLTNLSAPMSSGRVLKGSADGKTPLSALSSS
;
A
#
# COMPACT_ATOMS: atom_id res chain seq x y z
N MET A 1 -23.40 -4.87 25.59
CA MET A 1 -22.17 -4.59 24.82
C MET A 1 -21.15 -4.03 25.80
N ALA A 2 -19.90 -4.49 25.79
CA ALA A 2 -18.86 -3.91 26.64
C ALA A 2 -18.76 -2.40 26.35
N SER A 3 -18.70 -1.56 27.39
CA SER A 3 -18.52 -0.12 27.21
C SER A 3 -17.11 0.15 26.69
N TRP A 4 -16.98 0.52 25.42
CA TRP A 4 -15.73 1.08 24.90
C TRP A 4 -15.75 2.60 25.00
N THR A 5 -14.65 3.16 25.50
CA THR A 5 -14.41 4.60 25.55
C THR A 5 -13.31 4.94 24.55
N PRO A 6 -13.48 5.96 23.69
CA PRO A 6 -12.42 6.41 22.79
C PRO A 6 -11.15 6.77 23.57
N PRO A 7 -9.95 6.34 23.10
CA PRO A 7 -8.72 6.74 23.73
C PRO A 7 -8.45 8.22 23.50
N THR A 8 -7.73 8.85 24.43
CA THR A 8 -7.14 10.17 24.19
C THR A 8 -5.98 10.06 23.21
N THR A 9 -5.97 10.89 22.17
CA THR A 9 -4.87 10.90 21.18
C THR A 9 -3.79 11.93 21.51
N ALA A 10 -4.14 13.01 22.22
CA ALA A 10 -3.22 14.07 22.60
C ALA A 10 -2.14 13.57 23.58
N GLY A 11 -0.87 13.82 23.27
CA GLY A 11 0.27 13.43 24.11
C GLY A 11 0.53 11.92 24.16
N ARG A 12 -0.13 11.13 23.31
CA ARG A 12 0.04 9.68 23.22
C ARG A 12 0.48 9.31 21.80
N PRO A 13 1.47 8.42 21.66
CA PRO A 13 1.99 8.04 20.35
C PRO A 13 1.11 6.99 19.67
N VAL A 14 1.26 6.88 18.34
CA VAL A 14 0.93 5.67 17.59
C VAL A 14 2.16 4.74 17.64
N ALA A 15 1.99 3.49 18.06
CA ALA A 15 3.06 2.50 18.02
C ALA A 15 2.96 1.64 16.75
N ILE A 16 4.05 1.55 16.00
CA ILE A 16 4.17 0.68 14.83
C ILE A 16 5.15 -0.45 15.16
N LEU A 17 4.66 -1.69 15.16
CA LEU A 17 5.50 -2.87 15.39
C LEU A 17 5.98 -3.44 14.06
N GLY A 18 7.25 -3.22 13.73
CA GLY A 18 7.90 -3.55 12.48
C GLY A 18 8.42 -2.29 11.80
N ALA A 19 9.72 -2.21 11.56
CA ALA A 19 10.39 -1.07 10.91
C ALA A 19 10.73 -1.33 9.43
N GLY A 20 10.17 -2.40 8.85
CA GLY A 20 10.29 -2.71 7.43
C GLY A 20 9.61 -1.68 6.52
N VAL A 21 9.56 -1.98 5.22
CA VAL A 21 9.12 -1.04 4.17
C VAL A 21 7.74 -0.42 4.43
N LEU A 22 6.74 -1.23 4.79
CA LEU A 22 5.41 -0.72 5.13
C LEU A 22 5.39 -0.01 6.49
N GLY A 23 6.04 -0.58 7.50
CA GLY A 23 6.05 -0.03 8.86
C GLY A 23 6.60 1.40 8.93
N ARG A 24 7.78 1.65 8.35
CA ARG A 24 8.37 3.00 8.30
C ARG A 24 7.52 4.00 7.52
N ARG A 25 6.71 3.53 6.56
CA ARG A 25 5.79 4.37 5.81
C ARG A 25 4.54 4.72 6.62
N MET A 26 3.94 3.75 7.31
CA MET A 26 2.82 4.03 8.21
C MET A 26 3.24 5.03 9.29
N ALA A 27 4.44 4.85 9.86
CA ALA A 27 5.05 5.80 10.78
C ALA A 27 5.16 7.20 10.15
N LEU A 28 5.72 7.32 8.95
CA LEU A 28 5.81 8.59 8.23
C LEU A 28 4.44 9.26 8.03
N MET A 29 3.40 8.50 7.65
CA MET A 29 2.04 9.05 7.46
C MET A 29 1.44 9.60 8.76
N CYS A 30 1.65 8.90 9.88
CA CYS A 30 1.20 9.38 11.19
C CYS A 30 1.96 10.66 11.61
N ILE A 31 3.27 10.70 11.37
CA ILE A 31 4.14 11.84 11.71
C ILE A 31 3.76 13.09 10.94
N VAL A 32 3.60 12.99 9.61
CA VAL A 32 3.23 14.17 8.80
C VAL A 32 1.81 14.66 9.07
N GLY A 33 0.97 13.79 9.64
CA GLY A 33 -0.36 14.15 10.13
C GLY A 33 -0.39 14.62 11.59
N GLY A 34 0.77 14.77 12.24
CA GLY A 34 0.91 15.41 13.56
C GLY A 34 0.91 14.47 14.76
N HIS A 35 0.94 13.15 14.57
CA HIS A 35 1.11 12.20 15.67
C HIS A 35 2.58 11.91 15.94
N ASP A 36 2.95 11.84 17.22
CA ASP A 36 4.18 11.16 17.63
C ASP A 36 4.06 9.66 17.36
N VAL A 37 5.17 9.05 16.94
CA VAL A 37 5.25 7.64 16.60
C VAL A 37 6.35 6.95 17.37
N HIS A 38 5.99 5.83 17.97
CA HIS A 38 6.94 4.83 18.46
C HIS A 38 7.11 3.77 17.37
N ILE A 39 8.31 3.60 16.86
CA ILE A 39 8.62 2.53 15.90
C ILE A 39 9.44 1.46 16.58
N ARG A 40 8.99 0.21 16.50
CA ARG A 40 9.63 -0.91 17.19
C ARG A 40 10.07 -1.97 16.20
N ASP A 41 11.30 -2.44 16.32
CA ASP A 41 11.81 -3.59 15.56
C ASP A 41 12.95 -4.26 16.36
N PRO A 42 13.07 -5.59 16.36
CA PRO A 42 14.24 -6.25 16.97
C PRO A 42 15.56 -5.92 16.27
N SER A 43 15.55 -5.48 15.00
CA SER A 43 16.74 -5.11 14.26
C SER A 43 17.07 -3.61 14.40
N SER A 44 18.24 -3.31 14.96
CA SER A 44 18.78 -1.95 15.04
C SER A 44 18.98 -1.32 13.66
N ASP A 45 19.30 -2.13 12.65
CA ASP A 45 19.54 -1.67 11.28
C ASP A 45 18.21 -1.23 10.64
N GLN A 46 17.13 -2.00 10.85
CA GLN A 46 15.80 -1.63 10.38
C GLN A 46 15.29 -0.37 11.06
N LEU A 47 15.52 -0.22 12.38
CA LEU A 47 15.18 1.01 13.10
C LEU A 47 15.93 2.22 12.52
N SER A 48 17.25 2.09 12.32
CA SER A 48 18.09 3.16 11.77
C SER A 48 17.68 3.54 10.35
N ALA A 49 17.39 2.54 9.51
CA ALA A 49 16.88 2.75 8.15
C ALA A 49 15.51 3.43 8.14
N ALA A 50 14.61 3.06 9.07
CA ALA A 50 13.30 3.68 9.18
C ALA A 50 13.38 5.14 9.64
N LEU A 51 14.18 5.46 10.66
CA LEU A 51 14.39 6.83 11.12
C LEU A 51 15.03 7.71 10.03
N SER A 52 16.00 7.16 9.29
CA SER A 52 16.63 7.87 8.17
C SER A 52 15.63 8.15 7.05
N TYR A 53 14.79 7.16 6.71
CA TYR A 53 13.71 7.32 5.73
C TYR A 53 12.70 8.39 6.16
N ILE A 54 12.25 8.35 7.41
CA ILE A 54 11.30 9.32 7.97
C ILE A 54 11.90 10.73 7.93
N THR A 55 13.14 10.90 8.40
CA THR A 55 13.81 12.21 8.48
C THR A 55 14.01 12.83 7.10
N SER A 56 14.42 12.03 6.11
CA SER A 56 14.65 12.51 4.73
C SER A 56 13.36 12.77 3.96
N THR A 57 12.27 12.05 4.24
CA THR A 57 11.02 12.12 3.47
C THR A 57 9.98 13.05 4.10
N SER A 58 9.96 13.22 5.43
CA SER A 58 8.98 14.05 6.12
C SER A 58 8.87 15.48 5.58
N PRO A 59 9.98 16.20 5.28
CA PRO A 59 9.89 17.58 4.79
C PRO A 59 9.14 17.74 3.46
N SER A 60 9.20 16.76 2.56
CA SER A 60 8.53 16.82 1.26
C SER A 60 7.04 16.49 1.33
N LEU A 61 6.59 15.88 2.43
CA LEU A 61 5.21 15.47 2.67
C LEU A 61 4.51 16.30 3.75
N ALA A 62 5.26 17.13 4.49
CA ALA A 62 4.74 18.04 5.50
C ALA A 62 3.67 18.96 4.91
N GLN A 63 2.60 19.16 5.67
CA GLN A 63 1.47 19.98 5.24
C GLN A 63 1.56 21.39 5.86
N PRO A 64 1.32 22.45 5.08
CA PRO A 64 1.26 23.81 5.63
C PRO A 64 0.25 23.90 6.78
N GLY A 65 0.69 24.44 7.92
CA GLY A 65 -0.17 24.63 9.10
C GLY A 65 -0.37 23.40 9.99
N VAL A 66 0.24 22.25 9.66
CA VAL A 66 0.25 21.06 10.52
C VAL A 66 1.65 20.86 11.08
N ALA A 67 1.79 20.94 12.40
CA ALA A 67 3.04 20.57 13.06
C ALA A 67 3.25 19.05 12.92
N THR A 68 4.39 18.64 12.38
CA THR A 68 4.74 17.22 12.26
C THR A 68 5.08 16.65 13.63
N GLY A 69 4.69 15.40 13.89
CA GLY A 69 5.11 14.68 15.08
C GLY A 69 6.58 14.24 15.04
N THR A 70 6.98 13.44 16.01
CA THR A 70 8.34 12.89 16.13
C THR A 70 8.35 11.37 16.06
N ALA A 71 9.47 10.79 15.61
CA ALA A 71 9.70 9.34 15.65
C ALA A 71 10.65 8.99 16.80
N ARG A 72 10.33 7.94 17.56
CA ARG A 72 11.24 7.34 18.54
C ARG A 72 11.33 5.84 18.29
N ALA A 73 12.55 5.32 18.27
CA ALA A 73 12.83 3.91 18.01
C ALA A 73 12.94 3.13 19.32
N PHE A 74 12.39 1.91 19.34
CA PHE A 74 12.41 1.01 20.47
C PHE A 74 12.76 -0.42 20.04
N SER A 75 13.48 -1.15 20.88
CA SER A 75 13.71 -2.60 20.70
C SER A 75 12.66 -3.42 21.49
N SER A 76 12.28 -2.94 22.68
CA SER A 76 11.27 -3.54 23.54
C SER A 76 9.85 -3.25 23.03
N ILE A 77 8.98 -4.27 23.09
CA ILE A 77 7.54 -4.08 22.84
C ILE A 77 6.92 -3.23 23.95
N GLU A 78 7.23 -3.52 25.21
CA GLU A 78 6.67 -2.82 26.37
C GLU A 78 6.89 -1.31 26.28
N GLU A 79 8.14 -0.87 26.12
CA GLU A 79 8.47 0.55 26.04
C GLU A 79 7.76 1.25 24.86
N ALA A 80 7.58 0.54 23.75
CA ALA A 80 6.92 1.08 22.57
C ALA A 80 5.40 1.28 22.80
N VAL A 81 4.73 0.41 23.56
CA VAL A 81 3.26 0.35 23.60
C VAL A 81 2.61 0.87 24.89
N THR A 82 3.35 0.97 26.01
CA THR A 82 2.78 1.29 27.33
C THR A 82 1.90 2.56 27.34
N ASN A 83 2.28 3.62 26.63
CA ASN A 83 1.51 4.87 26.54
C ASN A 83 0.80 5.08 25.18
N ALA A 84 0.85 4.12 24.26
CA ALA A 84 0.27 4.27 22.94
C ALA A 84 -1.27 4.31 23.00
N TRP A 85 -1.90 5.12 22.15
CA TRP A 85 -3.38 5.09 21.97
C TRP A 85 -3.81 4.14 20.84
N LEU A 86 -2.90 3.88 19.91
CA LEU A 86 -3.06 2.94 18.80
C LEU A 86 -1.77 2.17 18.60
N VAL A 87 -1.86 0.85 18.50
CA VAL A 87 -0.79 -0.03 18.04
C VAL A 87 -1.16 -0.60 16.68
N ILE A 88 -0.25 -0.55 15.71
CA ILE A 88 -0.37 -1.20 14.41
C ILE A 88 0.75 -2.23 14.28
N GLU A 89 0.37 -3.50 14.27
CA GLU A 89 1.25 -4.65 14.06
C GLU A 89 1.52 -4.82 12.55
N ALA A 90 2.80 -4.80 12.17
CA ALA A 90 3.30 -5.01 10.81
C ALA A 90 4.62 -5.81 10.82
N ILE A 91 4.62 -6.89 11.60
CA ILE A 91 5.70 -7.88 11.72
C ILE A 91 5.56 -8.94 10.61
N PRO A 92 6.55 -9.84 10.43
CA PRO A 92 6.49 -10.91 9.43
C PRO A 92 5.18 -11.72 9.45
N GLU A 93 4.76 -12.20 8.27
CA GLU A 93 3.51 -12.95 8.07
C GLU A 93 3.60 -14.40 8.57
N ILE A 94 3.84 -14.56 9.87
CA ILE A 94 3.90 -15.84 10.58
C ILE A 94 2.82 -15.83 11.67
N LEU A 95 1.79 -16.68 11.54
CA LEU A 95 0.62 -16.65 12.41
C LEU A 95 0.96 -16.83 13.89
N SER A 96 1.82 -17.78 14.23
CA SER A 96 2.23 -18.02 15.63
C SER A 96 2.89 -16.80 16.27
N LEU A 97 3.72 -16.08 15.51
CA LEU A 97 4.38 -14.85 15.97
C LEU A 97 3.35 -13.73 16.17
N LYS A 98 2.34 -13.62 15.31
CA LYS A 98 1.25 -12.64 15.49
C LYS A 98 0.40 -12.97 16.71
N ILE A 99 0.05 -14.25 16.92
CA ILE A 99 -0.68 -14.68 18.13
C ILE A 99 0.09 -14.31 19.41
N SER A 100 1.39 -14.62 19.48
CA SER A 100 2.20 -14.26 20.66
C SER A 100 2.30 -12.75 20.83
N THR A 101 2.47 -12.00 19.74
CA THR A 101 2.53 -10.52 19.79
C THR A 101 1.22 -9.93 20.31
N PHE A 102 0.06 -10.42 19.87
CA PHE A 102 -1.23 -9.93 20.36
C PHE A 102 -1.49 -10.30 21.83
N ALA A 103 -0.92 -11.41 22.32
CA ALA A 103 -0.92 -11.74 23.74
C ALA A 103 -0.09 -10.72 24.55
N ASP A 104 1.12 -10.38 24.08
CA ASP A 104 1.95 -9.34 24.70
C ASP A 104 1.23 -7.98 24.71
N LEU A 105 0.59 -7.60 23.60
CA LEU A 105 -0.19 -6.37 23.51
C LEU A 105 -1.39 -6.35 24.45
N ALA A 106 -2.03 -7.48 24.68
CA ALA A 106 -3.12 -7.58 25.64
C ALA A 106 -2.65 -7.33 27.08
N ALA A 107 -1.41 -7.69 27.41
CA ALA A 107 -0.82 -7.50 28.74
C ALA A 107 -0.20 -6.10 28.93
N LEU A 108 0.47 -5.56 27.91
CA LEU A 108 1.34 -4.38 28.03
C LEU A 108 0.67 -3.07 27.60
N ALA A 109 -0.27 -3.10 26.65
CA ALA A 109 -0.90 -1.88 26.15
C ALA A 109 -1.98 -1.37 27.11
N SER A 110 -2.02 -0.04 27.29
CA SER A 110 -3.05 0.67 28.07
C SER A 110 -4.48 0.21 27.73
N GLN A 111 -5.39 0.19 28.72
CA GLN A 111 -6.72 -0.46 28.62
C GLN A 111 -7.64 0.11 27.51
N ASP A 112 -7.44 1.36 27.10
CA ASP A 112 -8.19 2.01 26.02
C ASP A 112 -7.48 1.95 24.65
N CYS A 113 -6.25 1.43 24.59
CA CYS A 113 -5.47 1.32 23.37
C CYS A 113 -6.16 0.45 22.32
N ILE A 114 -6.26 0.96 21.09
CA ILE A 114 -6.72 0.19 19.93
C ILE A 114 -5.56 -0.65 19.42
N LEU A 115 -5.80 -1.93 19.15
CA LEU A 115 -4.76 -2.84 18.64
C LEU A 115 -5.15 -3.29 17.23
N ALA A 116 -4.34 -2.94 16.24
CA ALA A 116 -4.61 -3.24 14.85
C ALA A 116 -3.51 -4.13 14.25
N SER A 117 -3.89 -5.03 13.33
CA SER A 117 -2.93 -5.72 12.45
C SER A 117 -3.02 -5.19 11.03
N ASN A 118 -1.88 -4.91 10.42
CA ASN A 118 -1.73 -4.61 9.01
C ASN A 118 -1.64 -5.88 8.14
N SER A 119 -1.86 -7.07 8.70
CA SER A 119 -1.78 -8.31 7.92
C SER A 119 -2.76 -8.29 6.74
N SER A 120 -2.23 -8.57 5.57
CA SER A 120 -2.98 -8.72 4.32
C SER A 120 -3.49 -10.15 4.13
N SER A 121 -2.91 -11.11 4.87
CA SER A 121 -3.12 -12.55 4.71
C SER A 121 -4.04 -13.12 5.80
N TYR A 122 -3.86 -12.68 7.04
CA TYR A 122 -4.60 -13.22 8.19
C TYR A 122 -5.68 -12.24 8.66
N LYS A 123 -6.89 -12.76 8.82
CA LYS A 123 -7.95 -12.10 9.57
C LYS A 123 -7.50 -11.95 11.03
N SER A 124 -7.73 -10.79 11.64
CA SER A 124 -7.31 -10.52 13.02
C SER A 124 -7.94 -11.48 14.03
N SER A 125 -9.11 -12.08 13.73
CA SER A 125 -9.71 -13.15 14.53
C SER A 125 -8.77 -14.35 14.74
N ALA A 126 -7.94 -14.69 13.75
CA ALA A 126 -6.97 -15.78 13.83
C ALA A 126 -5.81 -15.49 14.80
N MET A 127 -5.67 -14.24 15.27
CA MET A 127 -4.59 -13.81 16.17
C MET A 127 -5.04 -13.77 17.64
N LEU A 128 -6.30 -14.13 17.93
CA LEU A 128 -6.94 -13.86 19.23
C LEU A 128 -6.90 -15.02 20.23
N ASP A 129 -6.34 -16.16 19.86
CA ASP A 129 -6.39 -17.39 20.67
C ASP A 129 -5.81 -17.18 22.08
N ALA A 130 -4.69 -16.45 22.18
CA ALA A 130 -4.02 -16.12 23.44
C ALA A 130 -4.47 -14.78 24.05
N VAL A 131 -5.51 -14.14 23.51
CA VAL A 131 -5.99 -12.83 23.95
C VAL A 131 -7.23 -12.96 24.85
N PRO A 132 -7.26 -12.35 26.05
CA PRO A 132 -8.45 -12.34 26.92
C PRO A 132 -9.67 -11.73 26.23
N ALA A 133 -10.86 -12.29 26.48
CA ALA A 133 -12.11 -11.84 25.87
C ALA A 133 -12.44 -10.35 26.14
N SER A 134 -11.99 -9.80 27.26
CA SER A 134 -12.14 -8.38 27.59
C SER A 134 -11.35 -7.44 26.68
N VAL A 135 -10.25 -7.91 26.09
CA VAL A 135 -9.36 -7.12 25.21
C VAL A 135 -9.82 -7.20 23.75
N ARG A 136 -10.35 -8.35 23.31
CA ARG A 136 -10.74 -8.59 21.89
C ARG A 136 -11.62 -7.49 21.26
N PRO A 137 -12.56 -6.82 21.96
CA PRO A 137 -13.36 -5.74 21.40
C PRO A 137 -12.55 -4.54 20.89
N ARG A 138 -11.30 -4.34 21.33
CA ARG A 138 -10.44 -3.24 20.83
C ARG A 138 -9.51 -3.66 19.69
N ILE A 139 -9.70 -4.86 19.13
CA ILE A 139 -8.84 -5.44 18.09
C ILE A 139 -9.52 -5.40 16.73
N LEU A 140 -8.76 -5.06 15.68
CA LEU A 140 -9.20 -5.07 14.29
C LEU A 140 -8.04 -5.32 13.31
N ASN A 141 -8.34 -5.52 12.03
CA ASN A 141 -7.36 -5.27 10.98
C ASN A 141 -7.42 -3.80 10.53
N MET A 142 -6.27 -3.21 10.27
CA MET A 142 -6.09 -1.89 9.66
C MET A 142 -5.06 -2.03 8.55
N HIS A 143 -5.53 -2.30 7.33
CA HIS A 143 -4.70 -2.71 6.20
C HIS A 143 -4.36 -1.51 5.30
N PHE A 144 -3.07 -1.21 5.20
CA PHE A 144 -2.49 -0.17 4.37
C PHE A 144 -1.89 -0.77 3.09
N PHE A 145 -1.97 -0.02 2.00
CA PHE A 145 -1.50 -0.46 0.68
C PHE A 145 -0.21 0.21 0.24
N MET A 146 0.54 -0.44 -0.66
CA MET A 146 1.64 0.14 -1.45
C MET A 146 1.18 0.43 -2.88
N PRO A 147 1.74 1.43 -3.60
CA PRO A 147 2.86 2.37 -3.29
C PRO A 147 2.44 3.64 -2.50
N PRO A 148 3.39 4.55 -2.14
CA PRO A 148 3.18 5.80 -1.37
C PRO A 148 1.95 6.64 -1.69
N ALA A 149 1.58 6.72 -2.95
CA ALA A 149 0.43 7.50 -3.42
C ALA A 149 -0.92 6.90 -3.01
N ILE A 150 -0.99 5.59 -2.70
CA ILE A 150 -2.23 4.94 -2.29
C ILE A 150 -2.52 5.29 -0.83
N ARG A 151 -3.62 5.99 -0.62
CA ARG A 151 -4.06 6.48 0.71
C ARG A 151 -5.20 5.65 1.31
N VAL A 152 -5.64 4.60 0.63
CA VAL A 152 -6.71 3.73 1.13
C VAL A 152 -6.23 2.98 2.37
N VAL A 153 -7.11 2.89 3.38
CA VAL A 153 -6.91 2.06 4.56
C VAL A 153 -8.18 1.25 4.81
N GLU A 154 -8.07 -0.07 4.81
CA GLU A 154 -9.21 -0.95 5.08
C GLU A 154 -9.28 -1.30 6.57
N LEU A 155 -10.39 -0.94 7.21
CA LEU A 155 -10.70 -1.26 8.60
C LEU A 155 -11.64 -2.47 8.62
N MET A 156 -11.21 -3.60 9.15
CA MET A 156 -12.02 -4.82 9.18
C MET A 156 -12.13 -5.37 10.60
N THR A 157 -13.33 -5.74 10.99
CA THR A 157 -13.59 -6.35 12.30
C THR A 157 -12.89 -7.70 12.48
N CYS A 158 -12.56 -8.06 13.72
CA CYS A 158 -12.18 -9.41 14.13
C CYS A 158 -13.40 -10.30 14.51
N GLY A 159 -14.62 -9.88 14.13
CA GLY A 159 -15.89 -10.53 14.49
C GLY A 159 -16.50 -10.03 15.80
N VAL A 160 -15.68 -9.50 16.73
CA VAL A 160 -16.14 -8.96 18.03
C VAL A 160 -15.66 -7.53 18.32
N THR A 161 -15.02 -6.87 17.34
CA THR A 161 -14.58 -5.47 17.46
C THR A 161 -15.74 -4.56 17.86
N HIS A 162 -15.52 -3.66 18.81
CA HIS A 162 -16.52 -2.72 19.25
C HIS A 162 -16.88 -1.76 18.10
N PRO A 163 -18.17 -1.60 17.74
CA PRO A 163 -18.58 -0.89 16.54
C PRO A 163 -18.21 0.61 16.54
N ALA A 164 -18.08 1.24 17.71
CA ALA A 164 -17.70 2.64 17.83
C ALA A 164 -16.21 2.92 17.50
N ILE A 165 -15.36 1.90 17.41
CA ILE A 165 -13.96 2.06 16.99
C ILE A 165 -13.87 2.49 15.53
N PHE A 166 -14.75 1.98 14.67
CA PHE A 166 -14.73 2.30 13.23
C PHE A 166 -14.96 3.78 12.93
N PRO A 167 -16.02 4.46 13.42
CA PRO A 167 -16.19 5.89 13.19
C PRO A 167 -15.06 6.72 13.80
N PHE A 168 -14.57 6.36 14.99
CA PHE A 168 -13.42 7.03 15.62
C PHE A 168 -12.15 6.96 14.74
N LEU A 169 -11.76 5.75 14.32
CA LEU A 169 -10.60 5.58 13.43
C LEU A 169 -10.81 6.19 12.06
N TYR A 170 -12.05 6.20 11.54
CA TYR A 170 -12.39 6.86 10.30
C TYR A 170 -12.09 8.36 10.39
N GLU A 171 -12.51 9.01 11.47
CA GLU A 171 -12.24 10.43 11.73
C GLU A 171 -10.73 10.69 11.90
N GLU A 172 -10.04 9.91 12.72
CA GLU A 172 -8.59 10.07 12.93
C GLU A 172 -7.81 9.89 11.61
N LEU A 173 -8.07 8.82 10.84
CA LEU A 173 -7.41 8.60 9.55
C LEU A 173 -7.74 9.69 8.53
N THR A 174 -8.95 10.24 8.56
CA THR A 174 -9.33 11.36 7.67
C THR A 174 -8.55 12.63 8.00
N LYS A 175 -8.26 12.90 9.28
CA LYS A 175 -7.37 14.01 9.69
C LYS A 175 -5.96 13.83 9.10
N LEU A 176 -5.49 12.58 9.02
CA LEU A 176 -4.22 12.20 8.36
C LEU A 176 -4.28 12.21 6.82
N LYS A 177 -5.40 12.66 6.23
CA LYS A 177 -5.65 12.65 4.79
C LYS A 177 -5.57 11.25 4.18
N MET A 178 -5.84 10.22 4.98
CA MET A 178 -6.05 8.86 4.48
C MET A 178 -7.49 8.72 3.99
N SER A 179 -7.76 7.65 3.25
CA SER A 179 -9.09 7.30 2.72
C SER A 179 -9.56 6.01 3.37
N PRO A 180 -10.02 6.06 4.64
CA PRO A 180 -10.47 4.87 5.35
C PRO A 180 -11.74 4.28 4.72
N VAL A 181 -11.83 2.96 4.69
CA VAL A 181 -13.00 2.20 4.28
C VAL A 181 -13.29 1.11 5.30
N VAL A 182 -14.55 0.94 5.68
CA VAL A 182 -14.95 -0.09 6.66
C VAL A 182 -15.40 -1.37 5.93
N VAL A 183 -14.65 -2.44 6.13
CA VAL A 183 -15.00 -3.80 5.71
C VAL A 183 -15.89 -4.39 6.78
N ARG A 184 -17.20 -4.40 6.50
CA ARG A 184 -18.27 -4.66 7.50
C ARG A 184 -18.25 -6.07 8.10
N ARG A 185 -17.57 -7.01 7.46
CA ARG A 185 -17.43 -8.40 7.89
C ARG A 185 -16.04 -8.88 7.57
N GLU A 186 -15.63 -9.95 8.23
CA GLU A 186 -14.38 -10.62 7.88
C GLU A 186 -14.39 -11.12 6.44
N SER A 187 -13.32 -10.82 5.72
CA SER A 187 -13.17 -11.16 4.31
C SER A 187 -11.70 -11.38 4.02
N THR A 188 -11.36 -12.59 3.56
CA THR A 188 -10.03 -12.85 2.99
C THR A 188 -9.82 -11.97 1.77
N GLY A 189 -8.70 -11.23 1.78
CA GLY A 189 -8.42 -10.18 0.82
C GLY A 189 -9.24 -8.91 0.99
N PHE A 190 -9.91 -8.72 2.13
CA PHE A 190 -10.64 -7.49 2.45
C PHE A 190 -11.67 -7.12 1.36
N LEU A 191 -11.70 -5.87 0.89
CA LEU A 191 -12.48 -5.44 -0.27
C LEU A 191 -11.63 -5.50 -1.54
N PHE A 192 -10.52 -4.76 -1.57
CA PHE A 192 -9.76 -4.57 -2.81
C PHE A 192 -9.10 -5.87 -3.28
N ASN A 193 -8.33 -6.55 -2.42
CA ASN A 193 -7.61 -7.76 -2.83
C ASN A 193 -8.57 -8.91 -3.20
N ARG A 194 -9.76 -8.94 -2.60
CA ARG A 194 -10.83 -9.89 -2.95
C ARG A 194 -11.39 -9.64 -4.34
N ILE A 195 -11.70 -8.39 -4.67
CA ILE A 195 -12.19 -8.01 -6.01
C ILE A 195 -11.08 -8.23 -7.04
N TRP A 196 -9.86 -7.84 -6.70
CA TRP A 196 -8.68 -8.02 -7.53
C TRP A 196 -8.40 -9.49 -7.86
N ALA A 197 -8.55 -10.40 -6.89
CA ALA A 197 -8.43 -11.83 -7.15
C ALA A 197 -9.42 -12.34 -8.20
N ALA A 198 -10.67 -11.86 -8.17
CA ALA A 198 -11.67 -12.23 -9.17
C ALA A 198 -11.32 -11.69 -10.57
N ILE A 199 -10.85 -10.44 -10.66
CA ILE A 199 -10.40 -9.84 -11.92
C ILE A 199 -9.26 -10.66 -12.52
N LYS A 200 -8.23 -10.97 -11.72
CA LYS A 200 -7.08 -11.78 -12.17
C LYS A 200 -7.51 -13.16 -12.68
N ARG A 201 -8.35 -13.87 -11.92
CA ARG A 201 -8.83 -15.20 -12.31
C ARG A 201 -9.55 -15.15 -13.65
N GLU A 202 -10.39 -14.14 -13.87
CA GLU A 202 -11.11 -13.99 -15.14
C GLU A 202 -10.16 -13.66 -16.29
N CYS A 203 -9.20 -12.76 -16.10
CA CYS A 203 -8.17 -12.48 -17.11
C CYS A 203 -7.41 -13.75 -17.52
N LEU A 204 -7.00 -14.57 -16.54
CA LEU A 204 -6.32 -15.83 -16.81
C LEU A 204 -7.21 -16.83 -17.56
N THR A 205 -8.51 -16.86 -17.27
CA THR A 205 -9.48 -17.72 -17.96
C THR A 205 -9.66 -17.31 -19.41
N VAL A 206 -9.81 -16.00 -19.69
CA VAL A 206 -9.90 -15.45 -21.05
C VAL A 206 -8.67 -15.81 -21.89
N ILE A 207 -7.48 -15.77 -21.27
CA ILE A 207 -6.22 -16.17 -21.93
C ILE A 207 -6.20 -17.67 -22.18
N ALA A 208 -6.57 -18.48 -21.18
CA ALA A 208 -6.60 -19.94 -21.28
C ALA A 208 -7.55 -20.46 -22.37
N ASP A 209 -8.70 -19.79 -22.53
CA ASP A 209 -9.70 -20.11 -23.55
C ASP A 209 -9.31 -19.59 -24.96
N GLY A 210 -8.20 -18.87 -25.08
CA GLY A 210 -7.71 -18.31 -26.35
C GLY A 210 -8.57 -17.17 -26.90
N VAL A 211 -9.40 -16.55 -26.07
CA VAL A 211 -10.32 -15.47 -26.47
C VAL A 211 -9.59 -14.15 -26.70
N GLY A 212 -8.50 -13.91 -25.97
CA GLY A 212 -7.70 -12.69 -26.11
C GLY A 212 -6.30 -12.82 -25.54
N THR A 213 -5.39 -11.97 -26.02
CA THR A 213 -4.01 -11.89 -25.51
C THR A 213 -3.93 -10.99 -24.27
N PRO A 214 -2.86 -11.08 -23.46
CA PRO A 214 -2.60 -10.12 -22.37
C PRO A 214 -2.66 -8.66 -22.84
N GLU A 215 -2.11 -8.37 -24.04
CA GLU A 215 -2.15 -7.06 -24.70
C GLU A 215 -3.57 -6.57 -24.96
N ASP A 216 -4.45 -7.44 -25.50
CA ASP A 216 -5.84 -7.09 -25.81
C ASP A 216 -6.64 -6.81 -24.54
N ILE A 217 -6.44 -7.63 -23.50
CA ILE A 217 -7.09 -7.49 -22.19
C ILE A 217 -6.69 -6.15 -21.55
N ASP A 218 -5.38 -5.89 -21.45
CA ASP A 218 -4.88 -4.66 -20.83
C ASP A 218 -5.24 -3.42 -21.64
N GLY A 219 -5.16 -3.50 -22.97
CA GLY A 219 -5.56 -2.43 -23.87
C GLY A 219 -7.04 -2.07 -23.69
N THR A 220 -7.91 -3.07 -23.70
CA THR A 220 -9.36 -2.87 -23.49
C THR A 220 -9.65 -2.30 -22.10
N TRP A 221 -9.03 -2.85 -21.05
CA TRP A 221 -9.17 -2.36 -19.69
C TRP A 221 -8.78 -0.89 -19.55
N MET A 222 -7.61 -0.53 -20.08
CA MET A 222 -7.08 0.82 -19.98
C MET A 222 -7.92 1.83 -20.79
N GLN A 223 -8.48 1.44 -21.94
CA GLN A 223 -9.37 2.34 -22.70
C GLN A 223 -10.71 2.58 -21.98
N MET A 224 -11.24 1.57 -21.29
CA MET A 224 -12.54 1.66 -20.62
C MET A 224 -12.47 2.34 -19.24
N PHE A 225 -11.42 2.05 -18.47
CA PHE A 225 -11.30 2.47 -17.06
C PHE A 225 -10.15 3.46 -16.82
N GLY A 226 -9.31 3.73 -17.81
CA GLY A 226 -8.09 4.51 -17.66
C GLY A 226 -6.98 3.78 -16.91
N GLY A 227 -6.00 4.53 -16.40
CA GLY A 227 -4.89 4.01 -15.61
C GLY A 227 -3.61 3.76 -16.40
N ALA A 228 -2.51 3.55 -15.67
CA ALA A 228 -1.17 3.41 -16.26
C ALA A 228 -0.84 1.95 -16.68
N ALA A 229 -1.55 0.97 -16.14
CA ALA A 229 -1.33 -0.45 -16.42
C ALA A 229 -2.66 -1.22 -16.30
N GLY A 230 -2.83 -2.22 -17.17
CA GLY A 230 -3.95 -3.16 -17.11
C GLY A 230 -3.66 -4.35 -16.19
N PRO A 231 -4.65 -5.24 -16.00
CA PRO A 231 -4.57 -6.31 -15.03
C PRO A 231 -3.45 -7.32 -15.29
N CYS A 232 -3.12 -7.62 -16.55
CA CYS A 232 -2.06 -8.56 -16.90
C CYS A 232 -0.68 -8.00 -16.55
N LYS A 233 -0.40 -6.73 -16.87
CA LYS A 233 0.83 -6.05 -16.44
C LYS A 233 0.95 -5.99 -14.91
N LEU A 234 -0.16 -5.74 -14.21
CA LEU A 234 -0.16 -5.75 -12.75
C LEU A 234 0.13 -7.14 -12.18
N MET A 235 -0.37 -8.21 -12.80
CA MET A 235 -0.01 -9.58 -12.43
C MET A 235 1.49 -9.86 -12.61
N ASP A 236 2.10 -9.42 -13.71
CA ASP A 236 3.54 -9.58 -13.94
C ASP A 236 4.39 -8.75 -12.96
N GLN A 237 3.91 -7.58 -12.51
CA GLN A 237 4.55 -6.80 -11.46
C GLN A 237 4.53 -7.50 -10.10
N VAL A 238 3.42 -8.17 -9.76
CA VAL A 238 3.28 -8.96 -8.53
C VAL A 238 4.06 -10.27 -8.58
N GLY A 239 4.12 -10.86 -9.77
CA GLY A 239 4.72 -12.16 -10.06
C GLY A 239 3.69 -13.28 -10.12
N LEU A 240 3.80 -14.11 -11.16
CA LEU A 240 2.79 -15.13 -11.48
C LEU A 240 2.75 -16.30 -10.50
N ASP A 241 3.87 -16.61 -9.85
CA ASP A 241 3.94 -17.56 -8.73
C ASP A 241 3.15 -17.06 -7.50
N THR A 242 3.31 -15.77 -7.16
CA THR A 242 2.52 -15.15 -6.10
C THR A 242 1.04 -15.13 -6.45
N VAL A 243 0.70 -14.85 -7.72
CA VAL A 243 -0.69 -14.88 -8.20
C VAL A 243 -1.28 -16.28 -8.06
N ALA A 244 -0.56 -17.32 -8.50
CA ALA A 244 -0.99 -18.71 -8.39
C ALA A 244 -1.17 -19.15 -6.93
N HIS A 245 -0.24 -18.80 -6.05
CA HIS A 245 -0.32 -19.13 -4.62
C HIS A 245 -1.53 -18.46 -3.93
N ILE A 246 -1.79 -17.19 -4.24
CA ILE A 246 -2.98 -16.49 -3.74
C ILE A 246 -4.26 -17.15 -4.25
N GLU A 247 -4.30 -17.54 -5.53
CA GLU A 247 -5.48 -18.18 -6.10
C GLU A 247 -5.74 -19.55 -5.47
N GLU A 248 -4.69 -20.33 -5.17
CA GLU A 248 -4.82 -21.60 -4.45
C GLU A 248 -5.53 -21.43 -3.11
N HIS A 249 -5.12 -20.41 -2.35
CA HIS A 249 -5.78 -20.10 -1.08
C HIS A 249 -7.27 -19.77 -1.24
N TYR A 250 -7.65 -19.06 -2.31
CA TYR A 250 -9.06 -18.79 -2.58
C TYR A 250 -9.84 -20.02 -3.05
N ILE A 251 -9.20 -20.93 -3.80
CA ILE A 251 -9.77 -22.22 -4.20
C ILE A 251 -10.06 -23.05 -2.95
N ASP A 252 -9.09 -23.18 -2.04
CA ASP A 252 -9.25 -23.93 -0.79
C ASP A 252 -10.35 -23.35 0.11
N GLU A 253 -10.41 -22.02 0.24
CA GLU A 253 -11.39 -21.36 1.11
C GLU A 253 -12.80 -21.34 0.50
N ARG A 254 -12.94 -21.26 -0.83
CA ARG A 254 -14.23 -20.96 -1.50
C ARG A 254 -14.70 -22.00 -2.51
N GLY A 255 -13.91 -23.02 -2.79
CA GLY A 255 -14.23 -24.07 -3.76
C GLY A 255 -14.32 -23.55 -5.21
N PHE A 256 -13.48 -22.58 -5.58
CA PHE A 256 -13.44 -22.09 -6.96
C PHE A 256 -12.85 -23.15 -7.91
N ASN A 257 -13.19 -23.03 -9.21
CA ASN A 257 -12.61 -23.88 -10.24
C ASN A 257 -11.10 -23.60 -10.35
N PRO A 258 -10.23 -24.63 -10.25
CA PRO A 258 -8.78 -24.44 -10.29
C PRO A 258 -8.22 -24.15 -11.69
N SER A 259 -9.02 -24.25 -12.77
CA SER A 259 -8.53 -24.17 -14.16
C SER A 259 -7.64 -22.97 -14.45
N ALA A 260 -7.99 -21.78 -13.97
CA ALA A 260 -7.20 -20.56 -14.16
C ALA A 260 -5.84 -20.63 -13.45
N ARG A 261 -5.82 -21.18 -12.22
CA ARG A 261 -4.60 -21.43 -11.44
C ARG A 261 -3.74 -22.49 -12.13
N ASP A 262 -4.32 -23.61 -12.52
CA ASP A 262 -3.62 -24.72 -13.16
C ASP A 262 -2.99 -24.27 -14.49
N PHE A 263 -3.72 -23.46 -15.26
CA PHE A 263 -3.23 -22.84 -16.49
C PHE A 263 -1.99 -21.97 -16.23
N VAL A 264 -2.07 -21.00 -15.30
CA VAL A 264 -0.93 -20.10 -15.05
C VAL A 264 0.28 -20.85 -14.51
N VAL A 265 0.06 -21.89 -13.68
CA VAL A 265 1.14 -22.75 -13.18
C VAL A 265 1.83 -23.47 -14.33
N LYS A 266 1.07 -24.23 -15.12
CA LYS A 266 1.60 -25.06 -16.21
C LYS A 266 2.25 -24.23 -17.31
N GLU A 267 1.61 -23.14 -17.73
CA GLU A 267 2.04 -22.40 -18.92
C GLU A 267 3.13 -21.37 -18.62
N TYR A 268 3.26 -20.91 -17.37
CA TYR A 268 4.18 -19.85 -16.98
C TYR A 268 5.10 -20.24 -15.81
N VAL A 269 4.53 -20.56 -14.63
CA VAL A 269 5.32 -20.75 -13.40
C VAL A 269 6.30 -21.92 -13.54
N ASP A 270 5.84 -23.08 -14.02
CA ASP A 270 6.67 -24.29 -14.22
C ASP A 270 7.77 -24.07 -15.26
N LYS A 271 7.59 -23.07 -16.13
CA LYS A 271 8.56 -22.69 -17.17
C LYS A 271 9.47 -21.53 -16.73
N GLY A 272 9.41 -21.13 -15.45
CA GLY A 272 10.22 -20.04 -14.89
C GLY A 272 9.79 -18.64 -15.33
N LYS A 273 8.61 -18.49 -15.95
CA LYS A 273 8.06 -17.18 -16.36
C LYS A 273 7.28 -16.57 -15.20
N LEU A 274 7.96 -15.78 -14.38
CA LEU A 274 7.42 -15.25 -13.12
C LEU A 274 7.03 -13.77 -13.19
N GLY A 275 6.90 -13.20 -14.39
CA GLY A 275 6.65 -11.77 -14.58
C GLY A 275 7.93 -10.94 -14.52
N ASN A 276 7.84 -9.70 -14.06
CA ASN A 276 8.92 -8.71 -14.11
C ASN A 276 10.18 -9.11 -13.35
N LYS A 277 10.06 -10.02 -12.38
CA LYS A 277 11.21 -10.54 -11.62
C LYS A 277 11.97 -11.68 -12.34
N SER A 278 11.43 -12.19 -13.45
CA SER A 278 12.05 -13.26 -14.23
C SER A 278 12.68 -12.72 -15.52
N GLN A 279 13.88 -13.22 -15.83
CA GLN A 279 14.54 -12.97 -17.12
C GLN A 279 13.77 -13.59 -18.30
N SER A 280 12.85 -14.52 -18.04
CA SER A 280 11.98 -15.13 -19.06
C SER A 280 10.65 -14.40 -19.21
N GLY A 281 10.43 -13.30 -18.48
CA GLY A 281 9.18 -12.55 -18.49
C GLY A 281 8.04 -13.27 -17.76
N GLY A 282 6.81 -13.00 -18.19
CA GLY A 282 5.58 -13.56 -17.66
C GLY A 282 4.50 -13.63 -18.74
N LEU A 283 3.36 -12.99 -18.48
CA LEU A 283 2.32 -12.76 -19.47
C LEU A 283 2.86 -11.89 -20.62
N TYR A 284 3.73 -10.93 -20.29
CA TYR A 284 4.51 -10.17 -21.25
C TYR A 284 5.93 -10.74 -21.42
N PRO A 285 6.57 -10.50 -22.58
CA PRO A 285 7.99 -10.77 -22.75
C PRO A 285 8.85 -10.06 -21.69
N PRO A 286 10.05 -10.59 -21.37
CA PRO A 286 10.96 -9.91 -20.45
C PRO A 286 11.25 -8.50 -20.94
N GLN A 287 11.22 -7.54 -20.03
CA GLN A 287 11.64 -6.19 -20.34
C GLN A 287 13.15 -6.21 -20.56
N THR A 288 13.61 -6.03 -21.79
CA THR A 288 14.98 -5.58 -22.06
C THR A 288 15.18 -4.25 -21.35
N GLU A 289 16.33 -4.04 -20.69
CA GLU A 289 16.66 -2.82 -19.93
C GLU A 289 16.51 -1.50 -20.74
N GLU A 290 16.25 -1.58 -22.04
CA GLU A 290 15.76 -0.49 -22.87
C GLU A 290 14.23 -0.45 -22.90
N SER A 291 13.60 -0.06 -21.80
CA SER A 291 12.37 0.72 -21.94
C SER A 291 12.80 2.16 -22.22
N PRO A 292 12.57 2.74 -23.42
CA PRO A 292 12.64 4.18 -23.53
C PRO A 292 11.66 4.70 -22.49
N SER A 293 12.13 5.55 -21.58
CA SER A 293 11.26 6.39 -20.76
C SER A 293 10.11 6.84 -21.66
N ALA A 294 8.86 6.57 -21.26
CA ALA A 294 7.67 6.95 -22.01
C ALA A 294 7.97 8.27 -22.74
N PRO A 295 7.87 8.33 -24.08
CA PRO A 295 8.48 9.41 -24.86
C PRO A 295 8.12 10.72 -24.18
N ALA A 296 9.15 11.38 -23.62
CA ALA A 296 8.93 12.47 -22.69
C ALA A 296 7.93 13.43 -23.32
N GLN A 297 6.81 13.69 -22.63
CA GLN A 297 5.73 14.49 -23.20
C GLN A 297 6.34 15.77 -23.77
N ALA A 298 6.08 16.01 -25.06
CA ALA A 298 6.63 17.16 -25.75
C ALA A 298 6.03 18.42 -25.12
N LEU A 299 6.89 19.27 -24.57
CA LEU A 299 6.52 20.56 -24.01
C LEU A 299 6.60 21.60 -25.11
N TYR A 300 5.48 22.24 -25.41
CA TYR A 300 5.40 23.36 -26.36
C TYR A 300 5.17 24.65 -25.58
N ILE A 301 6.10 25.61 -25.70
CA ILE A 301 6.04 26.91 -25.01
C ILE A 301 5.89 28.00 -26.05
N LEU A 302 4.88 28.86 -25.90
CA LEU A 302 4.73 30.07 -26.68
C LEU A 302 5.51 31.21 -25.99
N GLU A 303 6.67 31.57 -26.54
CA GLU A 303 7.46 32.70 -26.07
C GLU A 303 6.98 33.97 -26.78
N LEU A 304 6.27 34.82 -26.04
CA LEU A 304 5.70 36.09 -26.54
C LEU A 304 6.71 37.25 -26.56
N GLY A 305 7.99 37.00 -26.24
CA GLY A 305 9.03 38.04 -26.23
C GLY A 305 8.96 39.05 -25.06
N LEU A 306 8.14 38.79 -24.04
CA LEU A 306 7.87 39.73 -22.95
C LEU A 306 9.00 39.87 -21.90
N THR A 307 10.05 39.06 -22.01
CA THR A 307 11.14 38.99 -21.00
C THR A 307 12.36 39.84 -21.37
N ASN A 308 12.38 40.49 -22.54
CA ASN A 308 13.51 41.33 -22.96
C ASN A 308 13.01 42.66 -23.56
N LEU A 309 12.73 43.62 -22.69
CA LEU A 309 12.15 44.94 -23.02
C LEU A 309 13.05 45.82 -23.93
N SER A 310 14.29 45.42 -24.21
CA SER A 310 15.25 46.17 -25.02
C SER A 310 15.41 45.65 -26.46
N ALA A 311 14.77 44.54 -26.82
CA ALA A 311 14.75 44.01 -28.18
C ALA A 311 13.42 44.35 -28.88
N PRO A 312 13.41 44.64 -30.20
CA PRO A 312 12.16 44.87 -30.92
C PRO A 312 11.26 43.63 -30.84
N MET A 313 9.95 43.82 -30.60
CA MET A 313 8.97 42.73 -30.59
C MET A 313 9.03 41.98 -31.93
N SER A 314 9.71 40.84 -31.94
CA SER A 314 9.62 39.89 -33.03
C SER A 314 8.42 38.97 -32.79
N SER A 315 7.83 38.47 -33.88
CA SER A 315 6.71 37.52 -33.86
C SER A 315 7.01 36.40 -32.86
N GLY A 316 6.09 36.17 -31.90
CA GLY A 316 6.26 35.15 -30.87
C GLY A 316 6.63 33.79 -31.47
N ARG A 317 7.50 33.03 -30.78
CA ARG A 317 8.02 31.75 -31.27
C ARG A 317 7.50 30.59 -30.42
N VAL A 318 7.27 29.45 -31.07
CA VAL A 318 6.95 28.20 -30.38
C VAL A 318 8.25 27.44 -30.15
N LEU A 319 8.57 27.20 -28.89
CA LEU A 319 9.68 26.37 -28.47
C LEU A 319 9.18 24.95 -28.23
N LYS A 320 9.95 23.95 -28.65
CA LYS A 320 9.71 22.54 -28.34
C LYS A 320 10.86 22.00 -27.48
N GLY A 321 10.51 21.31 -26.41
CA GLY A 321 11.44 20.58 -25.53
C GLY A 321 10.77 19.36 -24.91
N SER A 322 11.43 18.73 -23.95
CA SER A 322 10.84 17.62 -23.19
C SER A 322 10.50 18.05 -21.77
N ALA A 323 9.36 17.58 -21.25
CA ALA A 323 8.91 17.90 -19.89
C ALA A 323 9.87 17.40 -18.78
N ASP A 324 10.72 16.42 -19.08
CA ASP A 324 11.75 15.90 -18.19
C ASP A 324 13.09 16.67 -18.26
N GLY A 325 13.18 17.73 -19.07
CA GLY A 325 14.34 18.60 -19.19
C GLY A 325 15.54 18.00 -19.94
N LYS A 326 15.44 16.77 -20.48
CA LYS A 326 16.53 16.13 -21.21
C LYS A 326 16.73 16.68 -22.62
N THR A 327 15.66 17.19 -23.24
CA THR A 327 15.70 17.86 -24.54
C THR A 327 15.57 19.37 -24.29
N PRO A 328 16.64 20.16 -24.52
CA PRO A 328 16.59 21.60 -24.33
C PRO A 328 15.57 22.24 -25.27
N LEU A 329 14.95 23.33 -24.80
CA LEU A 329 13.99 24.10 -25.59
C LEU A 329 14.67 24.65 -26.85
N SER A 330 14.15 24.29 -28.01
CA SER A 330 14.59 24.81 -29.30
C SER A 330 13.42 25.42 -30.06
N ALA A 331 13.68 26.51 -30.79
CA ALA A 331 12.65 27.16 -31.59
C ALA A 331 12.28 26.29 -32.79
N LEU A 332 10.98 26.05 -32.98
CA LEU A 332 10.48 25.43 -34.20
C LEU A 332 10.65 26.42 -35.35
N SER A 333 11.49 26.08 -36.32
CA SER A 333 11.64 26.87 -37.55
C SER A 333 10.34 26.80 -38.36
N SER A 334 9.77 27.94 -38.70
CA SER A 334 8.70 28.02 -39.71
C SER A 334 9.27 27.57 -41.06
N SER A 335 8.61 26.60 -41.69
CA SER A 335 8.83 26.29 -43.11
C SER A 335 8.35 27.44 -43.98
#